data_AF-A0A356J2S2-F1
#
_entry.id   AF-A0A356J2S2-F1
#
_cell.length_a   1.000
_cell.length_b   1.000
_cell.length_c   1.000
_cell.angle_alpha   90.00
_cell.angle_beta   90.00
_cell.angle_gamma   90.00
#
_symmetry.space_group_name_H-M   'P 1'
#
loop_
_entity.id
_entity.type
_entity.pdbx_description
1 polymer ?
#
loop_
_entity_poly.entity_id
_entity_poly.type
_entity_poly.pdbx_seq_one_letter_code
_entity_poly.pdbx_strand_id
1 'polypeptide(L)'
;MGVIKMNCTEIKKLIPVYLDGELGQEETLLVKEHIASCAACQKELHALERSWKMLGEWKNIDPAPGYVSRFWTKVSIQRPWHEEAAQKVGEALDRLRRRRLAPVYVAVCVLLITGVFSLRNYWQMREGQDLAASLNQEELDMAKDVELAENFDIIQEMDFLEDLEVIENWGSLET
;
A
#
# COMPACT_ATOMS: atom_id res chain seq x y z
N MET A 1 -26.10 -0.94 42.03
CA MET A 1 -24.96 -1.68 41.45
C MET A 1 -25.35 -2.08 40.04
N GLY A 2 -24.85 -1.38 39.02
CA GLY A 2 -25.17 -1.65 37.62
C GLY A 2 -24.31 -2.79 37.10
N VAL A 3 -24.92 -3.95 36.86
CA VAL A 3 -24.27 -5.05 36.15
C VAL A 3 -24.04 -4.55 34.71
N ILE A 4 -22.78 -4.48 34.28
CA ILE A 4 -22.45 -4.28 32.86
C ILE A 4 -22.93 -5.55 32.15
N LYS A 5 -24.17 -5.49 31.68
CA LYS A 5 -24.83 -6.62 31.03
C LYS A 5 -24.20 -6.76 29.66
N MET A 6 -23.40 -7.81 29.46
CA MET A 6 -23.04 -8.27 28.12
C MET A 6 -24.34 -8.37 27.31
N ASN A 7 -24.36 -7.71 26.16
CA ASN A 7 -25.56 -7.61 25.34
C ASN A 7 -25.79 -8.94 24.60
N CYS A 8 -27.00 -9.19 24.11
CA CYS A 8 -27.30 -10.44 23.42
C CYS A 8 -26.38 -10.68 22.21
N THR A 9 -25.91 -9.62 21.55
CA THR A 9 -25.03 -9.73 20.38
C THR A 9 -23.68 -10.33 20.74
N GLU A 10 -23.10 -9.91 21.86
CA GLU A 10 -21.84 -10.45 22.39
C GLU A 10 -22.00 -11.89 22.85
N ILE A 11 -23.06 -12.17 23.60
CA ILE A 11 -23.35 -13.53 24.08
C ILE A 11 -23.52 -14.50 22.91
N LYS A 12 -24.24 -14.11 21.85
CA LYS A 12 -24.41 -14.96 20.66
C LYS A 12 -23.09 -15.34 19.98
N LYS A 13 -22.08 -14.46 20.01
CA LYS A 13 -20.74 -14.77 19.48
C LYS A 13 -19.97 -15.75 20.37
N LEU A 14 -20.25 -15.76 21.67
CA LEU A 14 -19.60 -16.64 22.64
C LEU A 14 -20.28 -18.01 22.76
N ILE A 15 -21.53 -18.17 22.32
CA ILE A 15 -22.28 -19.45 22.39
C ILE A 15 -21.54 -20.63 21.73
N PRO A 16 -20.92 -20.52 20.53
CA PRO A 16 -20.18 -21.63 19.94
C PRO A 16 -18.99 -22.08 20.81
N VAL A 17 -18.17 -21.12 21.25
CA VAL A 17 -16.98 -21.37 22.09
C VAL A 17 -17.39 -21.91 23.47
N TYR A 18 -18.54 -21.47 23.98
CA TYR A 18 -19.16 -22.02 25.20
C TYR A 18 -19.52 -23.50 25.05
N LEU A 19 -20.10 -23.91 23.91
CA LEU A 19 -20.42 -25.31 23.64
C LEU A 19 -19.18 -26.19 23.50
N ASP A 20 -18.10 -25.64 22.94
CA ASP A 20 -16.81 -26.33 22.81
C ASP A 20 -16.06 -26.43 24.15
N GLY A 21 -16.49 -25.69 25.18
CA GLY A 21 -15.88 -25.71 26.51
C GLY A 21 -14.56 -24.94 26.61
N GLU A 22 -14.27 -24.06 25.63
CA GLU A 22 -13.00 -23.34 25.51
C GLU A 22 -13.02 -21.93 26.14
N LEU A 23 -14.15 -21.49 26.71
CA LEU A 23 -14.25 -20.20 27.38
C LEU A 23 -13.53 -20.18 28.73
N GLY A 24 -13.01 -19.00 29.10
CA GLY A 24 -12.50 -18.76 30.44
C GLY A 24 -13.60 -18.86 31.51
N GLN A 25 -13.21 -19.02 32.78
CA GLN A 25 -14.18 -19.17 33.89
C GLN A 25 -15.11 -17.95 34.04
N GLU A 26 -14.58 -16.73 33.94
CA GLU A 26 -15.36 -15.49 34.07
C GLU A 26 -16.37 -15.35 32.92
N GLU A 27 -15.94 -15.58 31.69
CA GLU A 27 -16.80 -15.51 30.49
C GLU A 27 -17.88 -16.59 30.52
N THR A 28 -17.54 -17.79 30.96
CA THR A 28 -18.50 -18.89 31.13
C THR A 28 -19.61 -18.52 32.09
N LEU A 29 -19.28 -17.87 33.23
CA LEU A 29 -20.27 -17.41 34.20
C LEU A 29 -21.19 -16.34 33.60
N LEU A 30 -20.63 -15.35 32.90
CA LEU A 30 -21.40 -14.28 32.25
C LEU A 30 -22.37 -14.82 31.19
N VAL A 31 -21.88 -15.73 30.34
CA VAL A 31 -22.70 -16.39 29.31
C VAL A 31 -23.82 -17.19 29.95
N LYS A 32 -23.51 -17.98 30.99
CA LYS A 32 -24.50 -18.79 31.71
C LYS A 32 -25.58 -17.95 32.39
N GLU A 33 -25.21 -16.86 33.06
CA GLU A 33 -26.14 -15.94 33.70
C GLU A 33 -27.06 -15.25 32.67
N HIS A 34 -26.49 -14.82 31.54
CA HIS A 34 -27.27 -14.19 30.48
C HIS A 34 -28.26 -15.18 29.83
N ILE A 35 -27.81 -16.41 29.49
CA ILE A 35 -28.67 -17.43 28.89
C ILE A 35 -29.82 -17.80 29.85
N ALA A 36 -29.56 -17.87 31.16
CA ALA A 36 -30.59 -18.14 32.16
C ALA A 36 -31.68 -17.06 32.25
N SER A 37 -31.36 -15.81 31.89
CA SER A 37 -32.29 -14.67 31.97
C SER A 37 -32.83 -14.19 30.62
N CYS A 38 -32.33 -14.72 29.49
CA CYS A 38 -32.68 -14.27 28.14
C CYS A 38 -33.17 -15.41 27.24
N ALA A 39 -34.48 -15.43 26.97
CA ALA A 39 -35.12 -16.42 26.11
C ALA A 39 -34.60 -16.41 24.66
N ALA A 40 -34.14 -15.27 24.14
CA ALA A 40 -33.58 -15.18 22.80
C ALA A 40 -32.23 -15.91 22.68
N CYS A 41 -31.36 -15.76 23.68
CA CYS A 41 -30.07 -16.45 23.73
C CYS A 41 -30.23 -17.94 24.03
N GLN A 42 -31.23 -18.33 24.84
CA GLN A 42 -31.57 -19.73 25.06
C GLN A 42 -32.02 -20.43 23.76
N LYS A 43 -32.82 -19.75 22.93
CA LYS A 43 -33.21 -20.27 21.61
C LYS A 43 -32.00 -20.45 20.68
N GLU A 44 -31.06 -19.51 20.69
CA GLU A 44 -29.83 -19.61 19.89
C GLU A 44 -29.00 -20.81 20.30
N LEU A 45 -28.77 -21.00 21.61
CA LEU A 45 -28.05 -22.14 22.17
C LEU A 45 -28.67 -23.47 21.69
N HIS A 46 -29.98 -23.62 21.86
CA HIS A 46 -30.69 -24.84 21.43
C HIS A 46 -30.67 -25.05 19.92
N ALA A 47 -30.73 -23.99 19.12
CA ALA A 47 -30.63 -24.10 17.66
C ALA A 47 -29.26 -24.64 17.23
N LEU A 48 -28.19 -24.17 17.88
CA LEU A 48 -26.83 -24.62 17.60
C LEU A 48 -26.61 -26.06 18.08
N GLU A 49 -27.04 -26.40 19.30
CA GLU A 49 -27.00 -27.78 19.83
C GLU A 49 -27.73 -28.77 18.91
N ARG A 50 -28.90 -28.37 18.40
CA ARG A 50 -29.68 -29.20 17.46
C ARG A 50 -28.94 -29.40 16.14
N SER A 51 -28.30 -28.35 15.63
CA SER A 51 -27.52 -28.40 14.40
C SER A 51 -26.33 -29.37 14.55
N TRP A 52 -25.62 -29.29 15.68
CA TRP A 52 -24.56 -30.23 16.02
C TRP A 52 -25.05 -31.67 16.14
N LYS A 53 -26.20 -31.88 16.80
CA LYS A 53 -26.80 -33.21 16.92
C LYS A 53 -27.20 -33.82 15.57
N MET A 54 -27.56 -33.00 14.58
CA MET A 54 -27.86 -33.45 13.22
C MET A 54 -26.62 -33.89 12.44
N LEU A 55 -25.46 -33.26 12.67
CA LEU A 55 -24.19 -33.68 12.08
C LEU A 55 -23.74 -35.05 12.59
N GLY A 56 -24.24 -35.47 13.76
CA GLY A 56 -23.97 -36.77 14.34
C GLY A 56 -22.60 -36.85 15.03
N GLU A 57 -22.35 -37.97 15.71
CA GLU A 57 -21.06 -38.23 16.31
C GLU A 57 -20.05 -38.63 15.24
N TRP A 58 -18.98 -37.84 15.09
CA TRP A 58 -17.86 -38.22 14.26
C TRP A 58 -17.17 -39.44 14.89
N LYS A 59 -17.30 -40.60 14.24
CA LYS A 59 -16.54 -41.78 14.65
C LYS A 59 -15.08 -41.58 14.27
N ASN A 60 -14.20 -41.43 15.26
CA ASN A 60 -12.76 -41.50 15.01
C ASN A 60 -12.43 -42.88 14.42
N ILE A 61 -12.00 -42.88 13.16
CA ILE A 61 -11.52 -44.06 12.46
C ILE A 61 -10.01 -44.07 12.61
N ASP A 62 -9.49 -45.05 13.34
CA ASP A 62 -8.05 -45.24 13.42
C ASP A 62 -7.50 -45.68 12.06
N PRO A 63 -6.34 -45.14 11.65
CA PRO A 63 -5.72 -45.55 10.40
C PRO A 63 -5.27 -47.01 10.47
N ALA A 64 -5.31 -47.70 9.33
CA ALA A 64 -4.86 -49.10 9.25
C ALA A 64 -3.40 -49.27 9.73
N PRO A 65 -3.03 -50.42 10.32
CA PRO A 65 -1.66 -50.68 10.76
C PRO A 65 -0.62 -50.36 9.67
N GLY A 66 0.44 -49.65 10.06
CA GLY A 66 1.53 -49.23 9.18
C GLY A 66 1.20 -48.04 8.26
N TYR A 67 0.00 -47.44 8.33
CA TYR A 67 -0.34 -46.25 7.53
C TYR A 67 0.61 -45.08 7.79
N VAL A 68 0.87 -44.76 9.06
CA VAL A 68 1.74 -43.64 9.46
C VAL A 68 3.15 -43.81 8.87
N SER A 69 3.70 -45.02 8.94
CA SER A 69 5.02 -45.32 8.35
C SER A 69 5.02 -45.12 6.83
N ARG A 70 4.04 -45.71 6.11
CA ARG A 70 3.91 -45.55 4.65
C ARG A 70 3.70 -44.10 4.23
N PHE A 71 2.93 -43.34 5.01
CA PHE A 71 2.70 -41.91 4.79
C PHE A 71 4.02 -41.14 4.84
N TRP A 72 4.79 -41.29 5.93
CA TRP A 72 6.08 -40.60 6.09
C TRP A 72 7.11 -41.03 5.05
N THR A 73 7.12 -42.31 4.63
CA THR A 73 7.96 -42.76 3.51
C THR A 73 7.60 -42.05 2.20
N LYS A 74 6.32 -41.85 1.90
CA LYS A 74 5.92 -41.12 0.68
C LYS A 74 6.29 -39.63 0.77
N VAL A 75 6.11 -39.02 1.94
CA VAL A 75 6.44 -37.60 2.16
C VAL A 75 7.94 -37.36 2.03
N SER A 76 8.79 -38.25 2.55
CA SER A 76 10.25 -38.09 2.47
C SER A 76 10.82 -38.28 1.05
N ILE A 77 10.09 -38.98 0.17
CA ILE A 77 10.49 -39.19 -1.22
C ILE A 77 10.06 -38.03 -2.12
N GLN A 78 9.05 -37.25 -1.71
CA GLN A 78 8.69 -36.03 -2.43
C GLN A 78 9.78 -34.97 -2.23
N ARG A 79 10.72 -34.94 -3.16
CA ARG A 79 11.68 -33.84 -3.22
C ARG A 79 10.96 -32.59 -3.68
N PRO A 80 11.10 -31.48 -2.95
CA PRO A 80 10.56 -30.23 -3.43
C PRO A 80 11.35 -29.81 -4.68
N TRP A 81 10.64 -29.27 -5.67
CA TRP A 81 11.19 -28.95 -7.00
C TRP A 81 12.47 -28.08 -6.97
N HIS A 82 12.68 -27.32 -5.89
CA HIS A 82 13.86 -26.47 -5.71
C HIS A 82 15.15 -27.26 -5.43
N GLU A 83 15.07 -28.45 -4.81
CA GLU A 83 16.26 -29.29 -4.57
C GLU A 83 16.79 -29.93 -5.85
N GLU A 84 15.91 -30.37 -6.75
CA GLU A 84 16.31 -30.88 -8.06
C GLU A 84 16.93 -29.78 -8.95
N ALA A 85 16.39 -28.56 -8.87
CA ALA A 85 16.95 -27.41 -9.56
C ALA A 85 18.32 -27.02 -8.99
N ALA A 86 18.46 -27.00 -7.66
CA ALA A 86 19.73 -26.68 -6.99
C ALA A 86 20.84 -27.70 -7.33
N GLN A 87 20.51 -28.99 -7.39
CA GLN A 87 21.47 -30.02 -7.79
C GLN A 87 21.93 -29.83 -9.24
N LYS A 88 21.01 -29.59 -10.20
CA LYS A 88 21.37 -29.36 -11.61
C LYS A 88 22.18 -28.08 -11.81
N VAL A 89 21.85 -27.00 -11.10
CA VAL A 89 22.58 -25.72 -11.13
C VAL A 89 23.98 -25.88 -10.53
N GLY A 90 24.10 -26.60 -9.40
CA GLY A 90 25.38 -26.92 -8.77
C GLY A 90 26.30 -27.72 -9.69
N GLU A 91 25.80 -28.78 -10.34
CA GLU A 91 26.57 -29.58 -11.30
C GLU A 91 26.99 -28.79 -12.55
N ALA A 92 26.13 -27.91 -13.05
CA ALA A 92 26.43 -27.03 -14.17
C ALA A 92 27.54 -26.02 -13.80
N LEU A 93 27.43 -25.38 -12.63
CA LEU A 93 28.45 -24.49 -12.08
C LEU A 93 29.78 -25.20 -11.86
N ASP A 94 29.77 -26.43 -11.33
CA ASP A 94 31.00 -27.18 -11.07
C ASP A 94 31.68 -27.67 -12.36
N ARG A 95 30.90 -28.07 -13.36
CA ARG A 95 31.39 -28.40 -14.71
C ARG A 95 32.02 -27.18 -15.38
N LEU A 96 31.42 -26.00 -15.19
CA LEU A 96 31.90 -24.73 -15.72
C LEU A 96 33.15 -24.22 -14.98
N ARG A 97 33.18 -24.38 -13.65
CA ARG A 97 34.33 -24.09 -12.77
C ARG A 97 35.55 -24.95 -13.13
N ARG A 98 35.35 -26.24 -13.38
CA ARG A 98 36.40 -27.16 -13.88
C ARG A 98 36.98 -26.75 -15.23
N ARG A 99 36.22 -26.01 -16.05
CA ARG A 99 36.64 -25.50 -17.36
C ARG A 99 37.51 -24.23 -17.29
N ARG A 100 37.93 -23.78 -16.09
CA ARG A 100 38.75 -22.57 -15.83
C ARG A 100 38.24 -21.27 -16.47
N LEU A 101 36.93 -21.12 -16.68
CA LEU A 101 36.33 -19.88 -17.23
C LEU A 101 36.06 -18.79 -16.19
N ALA A 102 36.56 -18.96 -14.96
CA ALA A 102 36.39 -18.03 -13.84
C ALA A 102 36.71 -16.54 -14.15
N PRO A 103 37.80 -16.18 -14.88
CA PRO A 103 38.10 -14.77 -15.12
C PRO A 103 37.11 -14.08 -16.07
N VAL A 104 36.52 -14.83 -17.02
CA VAL A 104 35.58 -14.27 -18.02
C VAL A 104 34.27 -13.84 -17.36
N TYR A 105 33.76 -14.63 -16.43
CA TYR A 105 32.51 -14.30 -15.73
C TYR A 105 32.65 -13.14 -14.75
N VAL A 106 33.77 -13.06 -14.03
CA VAL A 106 34.05 -11.90 -13.15
C VAL A 106 34.05 -10.61 -13.96
N ALA A 107 34.69 -10.61 -15.13
CA ALA A 107 34.69 -9.45 -16.02
C ALA A 107 33.27 -9.09 -16.50
N VAL A 108 32.45 -10.08 -16.91
CA VAL A 108 31.07 -9.85 -17.34
C VAL A 108 30.19 -9.30 -16.20
N CYS A 109 30.29 -9.87 -14.99
CA CYS A 109 29.54 -9.39 -13.84
C CYS A 109 29.94 -7.96 -13.46
N VAL A 110 31.24 -7.64 -13.49
CA VAL A 110 31.73 -6.28 -13.24
C VAL A 110 31.19 -5.31 -14.29
N LEU A 111 31.23 -5.66 -15.57
CA LEU A 111 30.69 -4.81 -16.65
C LEU A 111 29.18 -4.59 -16.54
N LEU A 112 28.42 -5.62 -16.17
CA LEU A 112 26.96 -5.49 -15.97
C LEU A 112 26.64 -4.61 -14.76
N ILE A 113 27.34 -4.79 -13.64
CA ILE A 113 27.12 -4.01 -12.42
C ILE A 113 27.48 -2.55 -12.64
N THR A 114 28.64 -2.27 -13.25
CA THR A 114 29.06 -0.88 -13.54
C THR A 114 28.18 -0.22 -14.59
N GLY A 115 27.71 -0.99 -15.58
CA GLY A 115 26.75 -0.54 -16.59
C GLY A 115 25.42 -0.13 -15.97
N VAL A 116 24.81 -1.00 -15.16
CA VAL A 116 23.53 -0.71 -14.48
C VAL A 116 23.67 0.44 -13.48
N PHE A 117 24.78 0.49 -12.72
CA PHE A 117 25.04 1.58 -11.78
C PHE A 117 25.19 2.92 -12.49
N SER A 118 25.97 2.95 -13.59
CA SER A 118 26.14 4.15 -14.42
C SER A 118 24.83 4.59 -15.06
N LEU A 119 24.00 3.63 -15.53
CA LEU A 119 22.68 3.93 -16.06
C LEU A 119 21.81 4.55 -14.97
N ARG A 120 21.66 3.89 -13.82
CA ARG A 120 20.88 4.45 -12.69
C ARG A 120 21.33 5.86 -12.33
N ASN A 121 22.63 6.08 -12.23
CA ASN A 121 23.21 7.38 -11.91
C ASN A 121 22.93 8.43 -13.00
N TYR A 122 23.02 8.06 -14.27
CA TYR A 122 22.72 8.93 -15.40
C TYR A 122 21.25 9.36 -15.45
N TRP A 123 20.33 8.43 -15.19
CA TRP A 123 18.90 8.72 -15.14
C TRP A 123 18.56 9.64 -13.97
N GLN A 124 19.14 9.40 -12.79
CA GLN A 124 18.96 10.26 -11.61
C GLN A 124 19.49 11.68 -11.86
N MET A 125 20.61 11.82 -12.57
CA MET A 125 21.19 13.13 -12.89
C MET A 125 20.35 13.90 -13.92
N ARG A 126 19.75 13.21 -14.89
CA ARG A 126 18.90 13.81 -15.91
C ARG A 126 17.63 14.44 -15.32
N GLU A 127 17.00 13.77 -14.37
CA GLU A 127 15.82 14.28 -13.65
C GLU A 127 16.14 15.59 -12.89
N GLY A 128 17.36 15.70 -12.34
CA GLY A 128 17.82 16.93 -11.70
C GLY A 128 18.08 18.09 -12.67
N GLN A 129 18.50 17.80 -13.91
CA GLN A 129 18.71 18.83 -14.94
C GLN A 129 17.39 19.39 -15.47
N ASP A 130 16.37 18.55 -15.65
CA ASP A 130 15.05 19.00 -16.10
C ASP A 130 14.39 19.93 -15.07
N LEU A 131 14.55 19.66 -13.77
CA LEU A 131 14.08 20.54 -12.68
C LEU A 131 14.86 21.87 -12.61
N ALA A 132 16.17 21.86 -12.85
CA ALA A 132 16.97 23.08 -12.91
C ALA A 132 16.62 23.94 -14.13
N ALA A 133 16.29 23.32 -15.27
CA ALA A 133 15.85 24.02 -16.47
C ALA A 133 14.48 24.68 -16.27
N SER A 134 13.55 24.05 -15.55
CA SER A 134 12.24 24.65 -15.26
C SER A 134 12.32 25.88 -14.35
N LEU A 135 13.21 25.88 -13.35
CA LEU A 135 13.42 27.03 -12.45
C LEU A 135 14.00 28.25 -13.21
N ASN A 136 14.97 28.02 -14.10
CA ASN A 136 15.55 29.08 -14.92
C ASN A 136 14.52 29.70 -15.89
N GLN A 137 13.58 28.90 -16.39
CA GLN A 137 12.55 29.38 -17.32
C GLN A 137 11.51 30.25 -16.60
N GLU A 138 11.14 29.87 -15.37
CA GLU A 138 10.27 30.66 -14.50
C GLU A 138 10.88 32.02 -14.13
N GLU A 139 12.17 32.07 -13.83
CA GLU A 139 12.91 33.34 -13.63
C GLU A 139 12.92 34.22 -14.90
N LEU A 140 13.07 33.61 -16.07
CA LEU A 140 13.06 34.33 -17.36
C LEU A 140 11.69 34.91 -17.72
N ASP A 141 10.61 34.21 -17.36
CA ASP A 141 9.25 34.67 -17.61
C ASP A 141 8.82 35.75 -16.61
N MET A 142 9.27 35.69 -15.36
CA MET A 142 9.09 36.77 -14.38
C MET A 142 9.77 38.08 -14.82
N ALA A 143 10.94 37.99 -15.46
CA ALA A 143 11.66 39.16 -15.97
C ALA A 143 10.93 39.87 -17.13
N LYS A 144 10.15 39.13 -17.95
CA LYS A 144 9.37 39.72 -19.05
C LYS A 144 8.18 40.55 -18.57
N ASP A 145 7.57 40.18 -17.44
CA ASP A 145 6.45 40.94 -16.88
C ASP A 145 6.88 42.29 -16.29
N VAL A 146 8.16 42.44 -15.93
CA VAL A 146 8.74 43.71 -15.44
C VAL A 146 9.00 44.71 -16.57
N GLU A 147 9.28 44.23 -17.79
CA GLU A 147 9.56 45.08 -18.96
C GLU A 147 8.31 45.86 -19.45
N LEU A 148 7.10 45.50 -19.00
CA LEU A 148 5.87 46.20 -19.34
C LEU A 148 5.65 47.51 -18.54
N ALA A 149 6.44 47.77 -17.49
CA ALA A 149 6.29 48.94 -16.63
C ALA A 149 7.12 50.17 -17.07
N GLU A 150 8.01 50.04 -18.06
CA GLU A 150 8.85 51.16 -18.53
C GLU A 150 8.10 52.20 -19.40
N ASN A 151 6.82 51.99 -19.74
CA ASN A 151 6.02 52.96 -20.51
C ASN A 151 5.12 53.87 -19.65
N PHE A 152 5.32 53.94 -18.33
CA PHE A 152 4.53 54.86 -17.49
C PHE A 152 4.95 56.34 -17.61
N ASP A 153 6.10 56.63 -18.22
CA ASP A 153 6.60 58.00 -18.42
C ASP A 153 5.93 58.77 -19.58
N ILE A 154 5.06 58.14 -20.38
CA ILE A 154 4.41 58.79 -21.54
C ILE A 154 3.02 59.38 -21.20
N ILE A 155 2.45 59.09 -20.03
CA ILE A 155 1.12 59.62 -19.63
C ILE A 155 1.23 60.88 -18.74
N GLN A 156 2.43 61.28 -18.30
CA GLN A 156 2.61 62.50 -17.49
C GLN A 156 2.75 63.82 -18.29
N GLU A 157 2.76 63.78 -19.63
CA GLU A 157 2.80 65.01 -20.48
C GLU A 157 1.43 65.46 -21.01
N MET A 158 0.32 64.94 -20.47
CA MET A 158 -1.02 65.45 -20.81
C MET A 158 -1.45 66.71 -20.05
N ASP A 159 -0.55 67.35 -19.31
CA ASP A 159 -0.77 68.67 -18.66
C ASP A 159 -0.61 69.87 -19.62
N PHE A 160 -0.61 69.66 -20.95
CA PHE A 160 -0.38 70.73 -21.94
C PHE A 160 -1.66 71.32 -22.60
N LEU A 161 -2.87 70.97 -22.14
CA LEU A 161 -4.12 71.52 -22.71
C LEU A 161 -5.03 72.21 -21.68
N GLU A 162 -4.48 72.76 -20.59
CA GLU A 162 -5.27 73.57 -19.65
C GLU A 162 -5.17 75.09 -19.86
N ASP A 163 -4.24 75.62 -20.69
CA ASP A 163 -4.02 77.07 -20.79
C ASP A 163 -3.96 77.62 -22.24
N LEU A 164 -5.08 77.56 -22.97
CA LEU A 164 -5.32 78.52 -24.06
C LEU A 164 -6.65 79.25 -23.88
N GLU A 165 -6.73 79.95 -22.75
CA GLU A 165 -7.64 81.05 -22.42
C GLU A 165 -7.43 82.30 -23.33
N VAL A 166 -7.02 82.13 -24.61
CA VAL A 166 -6.58 83.24 -25.48
C VAL A 166 -7.36 83.37 -26.79
N ILE A 167 -8.58 82.81 -26.88
CA ILE A 167 -9.57 83.28 -27.87
C ILE A 167 -10.90 83.67 -27.18
N GLU A 168 -10.78 84.15 -25.94
CA GLU A 168 -11.73 85.11 -25.36
C GLU A 168 -11.59 86.45 -26.14
N ASN A 169 -12.22 86.57 -27.32
CA ASN A 169 -12.75 87.88 -27.78
C ASN A 169 -13.52 87.93 -29.11
N TRP A 170 -13.76 86.84 -29.84
CA TRP A 170 -14.42 86.97 -31.16
C TRP A 170 -15.94 86.72 -31.14
N GLY A 171 -16.53 86.60 -29.94
CA GLY A 171 -17.97 86.50 -29.72
C GLY A 171 -18.68 87.83 -29.44
N SER A 172 -17.97 88.96 -29.38
CA SER A 172 -18.54 90.27 -29.02
C SER A 172 -18.17 91.42 -29.97
N LEU A 173 -17.99 91.12 -31.26
CA LEU A 173 -18.30 92.12 -32.30
C LEU A 173 -19.72 91.85 -32.80
N GLU A 174 -20.67 92.35 -32.02
CA GLU A 174 -21.96 92.82 -32.53
C GLU A 174 -21.73 93.82 -33.67
N THR A 175 -22.58 93.75 -34.71
CA THR A 175 -22.91 94.79 -35.70
C THR A 175 -21.84 95.30 -36.67
#